data_AF-A0A2M7JPJ4-F1
#
_entry.id   AF-A0A2M7JPJ4-F1
#
_cell.length_a   1.000
_cell.length_b   1.000
_cell.length_c   1.000
_cell.angle_alpha   90.00
_cell.angle_beta   90.00
_cell.angle_gamma   90.00
#
_symmetry.space_group_name_H-M   'P 1'
#
loop_
_entity.id
_entity.type
_entity.pdbx_description
1 polymer ?
#
loop_
_entity_poly.entity_id
_entity_poly.type
_entity_poly.pdbx_seq_one_letter_code
_entity_poly.pdbx_strand_id
1 'polypeptide(L)' 'NLDFVIKAGETTAIVSPSGAGKTTIADLLMGLIVPNQGRILVDEKELNHERIKA' A
#
# COMPACT_ATOMS: atom_id res chain seq x y z
N ASN A 1 -9.28 5.79 -7.67
CA ASN A 1 -7.96 6.07 -8.25
C ASN A 1 -7.11 6.70 -7.15
N LEU A 2 -5.96 6.12 -6.83
CA LEU A 2 -5.13 6.49 -5.68
C LEU A 2 -3.67 6.52 -6.15
N ASP A 3 -2.99 7.64 -5.95
CA ASP A 3 -1.60 7.85 -6.34
C ASP A 3 -0.92 8.75 -5.31
N PHE A 4 0.10 8.23 -4.63
CA PHE A 4 0.89 8.96 -3.64
C PHE A 4 2.24 8.27 -3.38
N VAL A 5 3.17 9.02 -2.79
CA VAL A 5 4.48 8.53 -2.35
C VAL A 5 4.62 8.77 -0.85
N ILE A 6 5.00 7.74 -0.10
CA ILE A 6 5.40 7.85 1.31
C ILE A 6 6.93 7.92 1.34
N LYS A 7 7.47 9.03 1.86
CA LYS A 7 8.92 9.22 1.93
C LYS A 7 9.50 8.50 3.14
N ALA A 8 10.69 7.91 2.96
CA ALA A 8 11.45 7.33 4.05
C ALA A 8 11.82 8.40 5.10
N GLY A 9 11.70 8.05 6.38
CA GLY A 9 12.00 8.94 7.50
C GLY A 9 10.88 9.92 7.88
N GLU A 10 9.75 9.93 7.18
CA GLU A 10 8.60 10.77 7.49
C GLU A 10 7.44 9.95 8.08
N THR A 11 6.69 10.52 9.03
CA THR A 11 5.43 9.92 9.50
C THR A 11 4.29 10.41 8.61
N THR A 12 3.66 9.49 7.87
CA THR A 12 2.49 9.81 7.03
C THR A 12 1.21 9.29 7.67
N ALA A 13 0.17 10.13 7.73
CA ALA A 13 -1.16 9.77 8.23
C ALA A 13 -2.18 9.70 7.10
N ILE A 14 -2.96 8.62 7.04
CA ILE A 14 -4.10 8.46 6.11
C ILE A 14 -5.39 8.68 6.89
N VAL A 15 -6.09 9.78 6.61
CA VAL A 15 -7.33 10.17 7.29
C VAL A 15 -8.51 10.11 6.33
N SER A 16 -9.59 9.45 6.75
CA SER A 16 -10.84 9.38 5.97
C SER A 16 -12.01 8.90 6.84
N PRO A 17 -13.28 9.02 6.39
CA PRO A 17 -14.44 8.43 7.07
C PRO A 17 -14.38 6.90 7.17
N SER A 18 -15.18 6.31 8.06
CA SER A 18 -15.34 4.85 8.11
C SER A 18 -15.84 4.31 6.77
N GLY A 19 -15.34 3.13 6.36
CA GLY A 19 -15.71 2.50 5.10
C GLY A 19 -14.98 3.02 3.84
N ALA A 20 -14.19 4.08 3.94
CA ALA A 20 -13.47 4.64 2.79
C ALA A 20 -12.26 3.80 2.30
N GLY A 21 -12.00 2.63 2.90
CA GLY A 21 -10.94 1.71 2.44
C GLY A 21 -9.59 1.83 3.13
N LYS A 22 -9.48 2.47 4.31
CA LYS A 22 -8.21 2.54 5.07
C LYS A 22 -7.61 1.17 5.39
N THR A 23 -8.44 0.23 5.85
CA THR A 23 -8.01 -1.14 6.13
C THR A 23 -7.52 -1.82 4.86
N THR A 24 -8.23 -1.64 3.73
CA THR A 24 -7.79 -2.15 2.43
C THR A 24 -6.44 -1.59 2.01
N ILE A 25 -6.19 -0.29 2.22
CA ILE A 25 -4.87 0.31 1.95
C ILE A 25 -3.80 -0.29 2.88
N ALA A 26 -4.10 -0.46 4.17
CA ALA A 26 -3.16 -1.06 5.11
C ALA A 26 -2.82 -2.50 4.72
N ASP A 27 -3.82 -3.32 4.35
CA ASP A 27 -3.63 -4.70 3.91
C ASP A 27 -2.81 -4.78 2.61
N LEU A 28 -3.03 -3.86 1.67
CA LEU A 28 -2.23 -3.71 0.46
C LEU A 28 -0.78 -3.36 0.77
N LEU A 29 -0.52 -2.40 1.67
CA LEU A 29 0.83 -1.99 2.07
C LEU A 29 1.58 -3.09 2.85
N MET A 30 0.85 -3.89 3.63
CA MET A 30 1.39 -5.06 4.32
C MET A 30 1.55 -6.27 3.38
N GLY A 31 1.05 -6.20 2.14
CA GLY A 31 1.09 -7.30 1.19
C GLY A 31 0.13 -8.45 1.52
N LEU A 32 -0.86 -8.25 2.38
CA LEU A 32 -1.87 -9.27 2.70
C LEU A 32 -2.83 -9.52 1.53
N ILE A 33 -3.01 -8.52 0.67
CA ILE A 33 -3.80 -8.59 -0.57
C ILE A 33 -3.04 -7.89 -1.70
N VAL A 34 -3.42 -8.19 -2.95
CA VAL A 34 -2.83 -7.58 -4.16
C VAL A 34 -3.82 -6.62 -4.82
N PRO A 35 -3.35 -5.50 -5.42
CA PRO A 35 -4.24 -4.58 -6.10
C PRO A 35 -4.83 -5.22 -7.36
N ASN A 36 -6.10 -4.97 -7.64
CA ASN A 36 -6.73 -5.43 -8.90
C ASN A 36 -6.20 -4.67 -10.13
N GLN A 37 -5.75 -3.43 -9.95
CA GLN A 37 -5.20 -2.56 -10.99
C GLN A 37 -4.13 -1.65 -10.38
N GLY A 38 -3.14 -1.27 -11.19
CA GLY A 38 -2.00 -0.46 -10.75
C GLY A 38 -0.93 -1.30 -10.05
N ARG A 39 -0.03 -0.64 -9.33
CA ARG A 39 1.12 -1.28 -8.67
C ARG A 39 1.50 -0.53 -7.40
N ILE A 40 2.13 -1.24 -6.47
CA ILE A 40 2.72 -0.69 -5.25
C ILE A 40 4.21 -0.97 -5.29
N LEU A 41 5.04 0.02 -4.97
CA LEU A 41 6.48 -0.12 -4.91
C LEU A 41 6.96 0.10 -3.48
N VAL A 42 7.90 -0.73 -3.03
CA VAL A 42 8.64 -0.58 -1.78
C VAL A 42 10.12 -0.61 -2.14
N ASP A 43 10.84 0.47 -1.79
CA ASP A 43 12.24 0.69 -2.18
C ASP A 43 12.46 0.50 -3.69
N GLU A 44 11.63 1.19 -4.49
CA GLU A 44 11.63 1.13 -5.97
C GLU A 44 11.36 -0.25 -6.60
N LYS A 45 10.99 -1.23 -5.78
CA LYS A 45 10.69 -2.58 -6.24
C LYS A 45 9.21 -2.89 -6.03
N GLU A 46 8.59 -3.44 -7.05
CA GLU A 46 7.17 -3.79 -7.00
C GLU A 46 6.89 -4.82 -5.89
N LEU A 47 5.80 -4.59 -5.15
CA LEU A 47 5.28 -5.51 -4.16
C LEU A 47 4.39 -6.53 -4.86
N ASN A 48 4.86 -7.77 -4.96
CA ASN A 48 4.17 -8.86 -5.64
C ASN A 48 4.10 -10.11 -4.75
N HIS A 49 3.35 -11.12 -5.21
CA HIS A 49 3.08 -12.35 -4.46
C HIS A 49 4.32 -13.13 -4.02
N GLU A 50 5.44 -13.01 -4.74
CA GLU A 50 6.69 -13.69 -4.41
C GLU A 50 7.42 -13.01 -3.25
N ARG A 51 7.41 -11.67 -3.21
CA ARG A 51 8.07 -10.88 -2.15
C ARG A 51 7.31 -10.86 -0.83
N ILE A 52 6.03 -11.21 -0.84
CA ILE A 52 5.20 -11.30 0.36
C ILE A 52 5.49 -12.58 1.17
N LYS A 53 6.06 -13.61 0.54
CA LYS A 53 6.34 -14.93 1.16
C LYS A 53 7.78 -15.11 1.64
N ALA A 54 8.66 -14.14 1.39
CA ALA A 54 10.07 -14.17 1.77
C ALA A 54 10.27 -13.47 3.11
#